data_AF-A0A382DDA8-F1
#
_entry.id   AF-A0A382DDA8-F1
#
_cell.length_a   1.000
_cell.length_b   1.000
_cell.length_c   1.000
_cell.angle_alpha   90.00
_cell.angle_beta   90.00
_cell.angle_gamma   90.00
#
_symmetry.space_group_name_H-M   'P 1'
#
loop_
_entity.id
_entity.type
_entity.pdbx_description
1 polymer ?
#
loop_
_entity_poly.entity_id
_entity_poly.type
_entity_poly.pdbx_seq_one_letter_code
_entity_poly.pdbx_strand_id
1 'polypeptide(L)' 'MLGKTCEWIDVDIMKGETRAPSFLEKTPNGKIPLLELDDGRVLSESNAIMHYLASNTPLIPTSPYSFSQLLQWQFFE' A
#
# COMPACT_ATOMS: atom_id res chain seq x y z
N MET A 1 -12.70 6.30 -6.60
CA MET A 1 -12.23 7.28 -5.60
C MET A 1 -10.81 7.70 -5.96
N LEU A 2 -10.43 8.95 -5.73
CA LEU A 2 -9.19 9.64 -6.20
C LEU A 2 -9.01 9.85 -7.71
N GLY A 3 -9.75 9.15 -8.58
CA GLY A 3 -9.70 9.37 -10.04
C GLY A 3 -8.37 8.97 -10.68
N LYS A 4 -7.56 8.17 -9.99
CA LYS A 4 -6.31 7.61 -10.48
C LYS A 4 -6.57 6.31 -11.24
N THR A 5 -5.90 6.13 -12.38
CA THR A 5 -5.86 4.86 -13.09
C THR A 5 -4.86 3.92 -12.41
N CYS A 6 -5.16 2.64 -12.38
CA CYS A 6 -4.29 1.61 -11.82
C CYS A 6 -4.46 0.33 -12.65
N GLU A 7 -3.35 -0.29 -13.03
CA GLU A 7 -3.37 -1.64 -13.57
C GLU A 7 -3.48 -2.64 -12.41
N TRP A 8 -4.45 -3.56 -12.50
CA TRP A 8 -4.59 -4.62 -11.52
C TRP A 8 -3.83 -5.85 -12.00
N ILE A 9 -2.86 -6.28 -11.19
CA ILE A 9 -2.10 -7.51 -11.42
C ILE A 9 -2.56 -8.55 -10.39
N ASP A 10 -3.25 -9.58 -10.86
CA ASP A 10 -3.64 -10.71 -10.01
C ASP A 10 -2.40 -11.51 -9.58
N VAL A 11 -2.35 -11.84 -8.29
CA VAL A 11 -1.29 -12.66 -7.69
C VAL A 11 -1.94 -13.80 -6.91
N ASP A 12 -1.64 -15.03 -7.30
CA ASP A 12 -2.18 -16.24 -6.70
C ASP A 12 -1.30 -16.72 -5.53
N ILE A 13 -1.71 -16.37 -4.32
CA ILE A 13 -1.03 -16.79 -3.08
C ILE A 13 -1.06 -18.32 -2.93
N MET A 14 -2.14 -18.99 -3.37
CA MET A 14 -2.29 -20.44 -3.22
C MET A 14 -1.31 -21.21 -4.10
N LYS A 15 -0.90 -20.63 -5.24
CA LYS A 15 0.17 -21.15 -6.09
C LYS A 15 1.57 -20.75 -5.62
N GLY A 16 1.68 -19.99 -4.54
CA GLY A 16 2.96 -19.57 -3.98
C GLY A 16 3.66 -18.46 -4.77
N GLU A 17 2.95 -17.72 -5.61
CA GLU A 17 3.54 -16.64 -6.43
C GLU A 17 4.24 -15.57 -5.59
N THR A 18 3.74 -15.30 -4.38
CA THR A 18 4.38 -14.35 -3.45
C THR A 18 5.68 -14.85 -2.82
N ARG A 19 6.05 -16.11 -3.05
CA ARG A 19 7.31 -16.72 -2.63
C ARG A 19 8.31 -16.86 -3.77
N ALA A 20 7.92 -16.53 -4.99
CA ALA A 20 8.84 -16.51 -6.12
C ALA A 20 9.97 -15.49 -5.86
N PRO A 21 11.22 -15.78 -6.27
CA PRO A 21 12.34 -14.86 -6.07
C PRO A 21 12.07 -13.44 -6.59
N SER A 22 11.45 -13.33 -7.78
CA SER A 22 11.08 -12.05 -8.39
C SER A 22 10.05 -11.24 -7.58
N PHE A 23 9.19 -11.91 -6.79
CA PHE A 23 8.25 -11.22 -5.91
C PHE A 23 8.92 -10.81 -4.59
N LEU A 24 9.79 -11.66 -4.05
CA LEU A 24 10.53 -11.37 -2.82
C LEU A 24 11.57 -10.26 -2.99
N GLU A 25 12.08 -10.05 -4.20
CA GLU A 25 12.89 -8.88 -4.56
C GLU A 25 12.13 -7.56 -4.37
N LYS A 26 10.80 -7.57 -4.61
CA LYS A 26 9.92 -6.41 -4.41
C LYS A 26 9.51 -6.21 -2.96
N THR A 27 9.24 -7.32 -2.25
CA THR A 27 8.88 -7.29 -0.83
C THR A 27 9.47 -8.49 -0.08
N PRO A 28 10.42 -8.28 0.84
CA PRO A 28 11.05 -9.39 1.57
C PRO A 28 10.07 -10.24 2.38
N ASN A 29 8.91 -9.69 2.78
CA ASN A 29 7.92 -10.41 3.57
C ASN A 29 6.95 -11.27 2.73
N GLY A 30 6.95 -11.11 1.40
CA GLY A 30 6.07 -11.84 0.48
C GLY A 30 4.57 -11.57 0.69
N LYS A 31 4.20 -10.38 1.17
CA LYS A 31 2.81 -9.98 1.39
C LYS A 31 2.29 -9.13 0.23
N ILE A 32 0.99 -9.26 -0.05
CA ILE A 32 0.20 -8.33 -0.86
C ILE A 32 -0.70 -7.47 0.05
N PRO A 33 -1.15 -6.29 -0.38
CA PRO A 33 -0.89 -5.64 -1.68
C PRO A 33 0.49 -5.01 -1.81
N LEU A 34 0.92 -4.80 -3.05
CA LEU A 34 2.03 -3.94 -3.45
C LEU A 34 1.52 -2.84 -4.40
N LEU A 35 2.11 -1.66 -4.32
CA LEU A 35 1.94 -0.59 -5.30
C LEU A 35 3.27 -0.37 -6.01
N GLU A 36 3.30 -0.61 -7.32
CA GLU A 36 4.43 -0.24 -8.19
C GLU A 36 4.09 1.09 -8.88
N LEU A 37 5.02 2.04 -8.82
CA LEU A 37 4.89 3.36 -9.45
C LEU A 37 5.47 3.32 -10.86
N ASP A 38 5.10 4.29 -11.70
CA ASP A 38 5.60 4.42 -13.07
C ASP A 38 7.14 4.53 -13.15
N ASP A 39 7.79 4.96 -12.07
CA ASP A 39 9.26 5.06 -11.96
C ASP A 39 9.93 3.79 -11.40
N GLY A 40 9.18 2.70 -11.25
CA GLY A 40 9.67 1.39 -10.80
C GLY A 40 9.84 1.25 -9.29
N ARG A 41 9.55 2.29 -8.48
CA ARG A 41 9.53 2.14 -7.03
C ARG A 41 8.35 1.29 -6.60
N VAL A 42 8.57 0.46 -5.57
CA VAL A 42 7.55 -0.40 -4.98
C VAL A 42 7.28 0.01 -3.53
N LEU A 43 6.02 0.07 -3.16
CA LEU A 43 5.54 0.28 -1.79
C LEU A 43 4.73 -0.94 -1.34
N SER A 44 5.03 -1.43 -0.15
CA SER A 44 4.29 -2.49 0.54
C SER A 44 3.52 -1.91 1.73
N GLU A 45 2.71 -2.76 2.39
CA GLU A 45 1.81 -2.41 3.50
C GLU A 45 0.60 -1.56 3.07
N SER A 46 -0.60 -2.12 3.21
CA SER A 46 -1.84 -1.49 2.72
C SER A 46 -2.10 -0.10 3.33
N ASN A 47 -1.82 0.08 4.62
CA ASN A 47 -1.96 1.38 5.29
C ASN A 47 -0.98 2.43 4.76
N ALA A 48 0.25 2.03 4.46
CA ALA A 48 1.24 2.92 3.85
C ALA A 48 0.85 3.28 2.41
N ILE A 49 0.37 2.31 1.63
CA ILE A 49 -0.16 2.51 0.28
C ILE A 49 -1.34 3.50 0.30
N MET A 50 -2.30 3.31 1.22
CA MET A 50 -3.43 4.24 1.39
C MET A 50 -2.95 5.64 1.74
N HIS A 51 -2.01 5.78 2.68
CA HIS A 51 -1.45 7.07 3.05
C HIS A 51 -0.76 7.77 1.86
N TYR A 52 0.03 7.04 1.07
CA TYR A 52 0.69 7.56 -0.12
C TYR A 52 -0.32 8.06 -1.16
N LEU A 53 -1.32 7.23 -1.49
CA LEU A 53 -2.34 7.57 -2.50
C LEU A 53 -3.22 8.74 -2.07
N ALA A 54 -3.57 8.81 -0.79
CA ALA A 54 -4.41 9.85 -0.20
C ALA A 54 -3.65 11.13 0.17
N SER A 55 -2.32 11.15 0.05
CA SER A 55 -1.50 12.33 0.37
C SER A 55 -1.95 13.55 -0.44
N ASN A 56 -2.01 14.71 0.22
CA ASN A 56 -2.51 15.98 -0.34
C ASN A 56 -4.00 15.95 -0.75
N THR A 57 -4.79 15.05 -0.19
CA THR A 57 -6.25 15.03 -0.35
C THR A 57 -6.94 15.26 1.00
N PRO A 58 -8.22 15.65 1.02
CA PRO A 58 -8.99 15.80 2.26
C PRO A 58 -9.13 14.51 3.09
N LEU A 59 -8.70 13.36 2.57
CA LEU A 59 -8.73 12.07 3.29
C LEU A 59 -7.63 11.96 4.35
N ILE A 60 -6.56 12.75 4.25
CA ILE A 60 -5.51 12.82 5.26
C ILE A 60 -5.71 14.10 6.09
N PRO A 61 -6.10 13.98 7.37
CA PRO A 61 -6.25 15.14 8.25
C PRO A 61 -4.92 15.86 8.46
N THR A 62 -4.96 17.18 8.58
CA THR A 62 -3.76 18.02 8.80
C THR A 62 -3.57 18.42 10.26
N SER A 63 -4.62 18.37 11.09
CA SER A 63 -4.49 18.66 12.52
C SER A 63 -3.72 17.52 13.21
N PRO A 64 -2.81 17.81 14.16
CA PRO A 64 -2.05 16.77 14.85
C PRO A 64 -2.95 15.73 15.51
N TYR A 65 -4.02 16.16 16.18
CA TYR A 65 -4.94 15.26 16.87
C TYR A 65 -5.69 14.34 15.90
N SER A 66 -6.30 14.88 14.84
CA SER A 66 -7.06 14.07 13.88
C SER A 66 -6.15 13.13 13.07
N PHE A 67 -4.92 13.57 12.77
CA PHE A 67 -3.93 12.70 12.13
C PHE A 67 -3.50 11.55 13.07
N SER A 68 -3.28 11.84 14.36
CA SER A 68 -3.02 10.80 15.36
C SER A 68 -4.19 9.82 15.51
N GLN A 69 -5.44 10.28 15.42
CA GLN A 69 -6.61 9.38 15.40
C GLN A 69 -6.63 8.48 14.16
N LEU A 70 -6.30 9.02 12.99
CA LEU A 70 -6.15 8.21 11.77
C LEU A 70 -5.09 7.11 11.98
N LEU A 71 -3.93 7.46 12.52
CA LEU A 71 -2.88 6.49 12.82
C LEU A 71 -3.32 5.47 13.88
N GLN A 72 -4.03 5.91 14.92
CA GLN A 72 -4.58 5.02 15.96
C GLN A 72 -5.44 3.91 15.33
N TRP A 73 -6.29 4.24 14.36
CA TRP A 73 -7.10 3.25 13.66
C TRP A 73 -6.28 2.37 12.70
N GLN A 74 -5.27 2.93 12.03
CA GLN A 74 -4.41 2.15 11.13
C GLN A 74 -3.52 1.15 11.87
N PHE A 75 -3.12 1.45 13.11
CA PHE A 75 -2.29 0.56 13.93
C PHE A 75 -3.07 -0.22 14.99
N PHE A 76 -4.41 -0.16 14.98
CA PHE A 76 -5.22 -0.98 15.87
C PHE A 76 -5.19 -2.44 15.44
N GLU A 77 -4.84 -3.34 16.37
CA GLU A 77 -4.83 -4.81 16.21
C GLU A 77 -5.79 -5.48 17.20
#